data_AF-A0A6I2Y331-F1
#
_entry.id   AF-A0A6I2Y331-F1
#
_cell.length_a   1.000
_cell.length_b   1.000
_cell.length_c   1.000
_cell.angle_alpha   90.00
_cell.angle_beta   90.00
_cell.angle_gamma   90.00
#
_symmetry.space_group_name_H-M   'P 1'
#
loop_
_entity.id
_entity.type
_entity.pdbx_description
1 polymer ?
#
loop_
_entity_poly.entity_id
_entity_poly.type
_entity_poly.pdbx_seq_one_letter_code
_entity_poly.pdbx_strand_id
1 'polypeptide(L)' 'MDDWISAACLDLGISPPVNIPEILDLARDAAHNVERPAAPISTYLLGYAVAQGADLTEAAARLSRLATGWVAQE' A
#
# COMPACT_ATOMS: atom_id res chain seq x y z
N MET A 1 11.92 -9.87 7.52
CA MET A 1 11.04 -9.20 6.55
C MET A 1 11.84 -8.92 5.27
N ASP A 2 13.00 -8.29 5.40
CA ASP A 2 13.87 -7.95 4.27
C ASP A 2 14.32 -9.17 3.44
N ASP A 3 14.66 -10.29 4.10
CA ASP A 3 15.02 -11.54 3.42
C ASP A 3 13.87 -12.09 2.58
N TRP A 4 12.64 -12.02 3.11
CA TRP A 4 11.44 -12.48 2.41
C TRP A 4 11.14 -11.59 1.21
N ILE A 5 11.21 -10.26 1.37
CA ILE A 5 11.00 -9.30 0.28
C ILE A 5 12.03 -9.53 -0.83
N SER A 6 13.30 -9.71 -0.45
CA SER A 6 14.38 -9.98 -1.41
C SER A 6 14.15 -11.29 -2.17
N ALA A 7 13.79 -12.37 -1.47
CA ALA A 7 13.47 -13.66 -2.09
C ALA A 7 12.26 -13.59 -3.03
N ALA A 8 11.19 -12.90 -2.61
CA ALA A 8 9.99 -12.73 -3.42
C ALA A 8 10.26 -11.87 -4.67
N CYS A 9 11.05 -10.80 -4.54
CA CYS A 9 11.46 -9.97 -5.67
C CYS A 9 12.28 -10.78 -6.69
N LEU A 10 13.22 -11.58 -6.19
CA LEU A 10 14.03 -12.48 -7.02
C LEU A 10 13.17 -13.50 -7.78
N ASP A 11 12.23 -14.15 -7.09
CA ASP A 11 11.33 -15.15 -7.67
C ASP A 11 10.40 -14.55 -8.75
N LEU A 12 9.89 -13.34 -8.50
CA LEU A 12 8.99 -12.63 -9.41
C LEU A 12 9.73 -11.85 -10.52
N GLY A 13 11.06 -11.78 -10.49
CA GLY A 13 11.85 -11.01 -11.46
C GLY A 13 11.63 -9.50 -11.39
N ILE A 14 11.31 -8.97 -10.21
CA ILE A 14 11.05 -7.54 -9.96
C ILE A 14 12.07 -6.95 -9.01
N SER A 15 12.17 -5.61 -9.02
CA SER A 15 13.03 -4.88 -8.08
C SER A 15 12.31 -4.55 -6.78
N PRO A 16 13.08 -4.39 -5.68
CA PRO A 16 12.78 -3.62 -4.49
C PRO A 16 11.60 -2.66 -4.53
N PRO A 17 10.45 -2.78 -3.82
CA PRO A 17 9.61 -1.61 -3.64
C PRO A 17 10.41 -0.54 -2.90
N VAL A 18 10.37 0.70 -3.41
CA VAL A 18 11.32 1.77 -3.05
C VAL A 18 11.12 2.29 -1.61
N ASN A 19 9.94 2.07 -1.01
CA ASN A 19 9.63 2.55 0.34
C ASN A 19 8.66 1.62 1.09
N ILE A 20 9.21 0.61 1.79
CA ILE A 20 8.45 -0.35 2.60
C ILE A 20 7.68 0.35 3.75
N PRO A 21 8.29 1.27 4.54
CA PRO A 21 7.57 1.98 5.60
C PRO A 21 6.28 2.65 5.13
N GLU A 22 6.30 3.35 4.00
CA GLU A 22 5.09 4.01 3.46
C GLU A 22 3.97 3.02 3.10
N ILE A 23 4.32 1.86 2.53
CA ILE A 23 3.33 0.81 2.22
C ILE A 23 2.70 0.28 3.51
N LEU A 24 3.50 0.09 4.57
CA LEU A 24 3.03 -0.42 5.85
C LEU A 24 2.19 0.61 6.61
N ASP A 25 2.52 1.89 6.50
CA ASP A 25 1.73 2.97 7.09
C ASP A 25 0.38 3.12 6.39
N LEU A 26 0.33 3.01 5.05
CA LEU A 26 -0.95 2.94 4.34
C LEU A 26 -1.79 1.74 4.79
N ALA A 27 -1.20 0.55 4.90
CA ALA A 27 -1.90 -0.63 5.37
C ALA A 27 -2.49 -0.42 6.78
N ARG A 28 -1.72 0.22 7.68
CA ARG A 28 -2.15 0.57 9.03
C ARG A 28 -3.35 1.52 9.00
N ASP A 29 -3.28 2.59 8.23
CA ASP A 29 -4.35 3.59 8.15
C ASP A 29 -5.64 2.98 7.59
N ALA A 30 -5.53 2.16 6.54
CA ALA A 30 -6.69 1.49 5.95
C ALA A 30 -7.33 0.48 6.92
N ALA A 31 -6.53 -0.36 7.59
CA ALA A 31 -7.04 -1.32 8.57
C ALA A 31 -7.74 -0.67 9.76
N HIS A 32 -7.23 0.48 10.23
CA HIS A 32 -7.76 1.15 11.41
C HIS A 32 -8.98 2.02 11.13
N ASN A 33 -9.03 2.68 9.96
CA ASN A 33 -10.06 3.69 9.68
C ASN A 33 -11.15 3.24 8.71
N VAL A 34 -10.93 2.17 7.93
CA VAL A 34 -11.94 1.64 6.98
C VAL A 34 -12.49 0.31 7.49
N GLU A 35 -11.71 -0.76 7.34
CA GLU A 35 -11.97 -2.09 7.89
C GLU A 35 -10.71 -2.96 7.73
N ARG A 36 -10.60 -4.07 8.47
CA ARG A 36 -9.42 -4.95 8.38
C ARG A 36 -9.10 -5.41 6.95
N PRO A 37 -10.07 -5.82 6.10
CA PRO A 37 -9.79 -6.16 4.70
C PRO A 37 -9.23 -5.01 3.86
N ALA A 38 -9.45 -3.75 4.24
CA ALA A 38 -9.01 -2.60 3.47
C ALA A 38 -7.47 -2.48 3.40
N ALA A 39 -6.73 -3.01 4.37
CA ALA A 39 -5.26 -3.01 4.36
C ALA A 39 -4.66 -3.68 3.11
N PRO A 40 -4.87 -4.99 2.88
CA PRO A 40 -4.31 -5.66 1.69
C PRO A 40 -4.88 -5.13 0.37
N ILE A 41 -6.15 -4.69 0.35
CA ILE A 41 -6.76 -4.13 -0.87
C ILE A 41 -6.13 -2.77 -1.21
N SER A 42 -5.90 -1.90 -0.22
CA SER A 42 -5.32 -0.57 -0.45
C SER A 42 -3.87 -0.66 -0.91
N THR A 43 -3.07 -1.58 -0.35
CA THR A 43 -1.67 -1.77 -0.78
C THR A 43 -1.57 -2.41 -2.16
N TYR A 44 -2.48 -3.32 -2.52
CA TYR A 44 -2.58 -3.84 -3.89
C TYR A 44 -2.91 -2.71 -4.89
N LEU A 45 -3.89 -1.87 -4.59
CA LEU A 45 -4.27 -0.74 -5.44
C LEU A 45 -3.17 0.31 -5.54
N LEU A 46 -2.42 0.58 -4.46
CA LEU A 46 -1.23 1.42 -4.49
C LEU A 46 -0.20 0.87 -5.49
N GLY A 47 0.14 -0.42 -5.37
CA GLY A 47 1.07 -1.08 -6.29
C GLY A 47 0.60 -1.02 -7.75
N TYR A 48 -0.70 -1.24 -7.98
CA TYR A 48 -1.29 -1.14 -9.31
C TYR A 48 -1.22 0.29 -9.88
N ALA A 49 -1.49 1.31 -9.07
CA ALA A 49 -1.38 2.70 -9.50
C ALA A 49 0.07 3.09 -9.83
N VAL A 50 1.04 2.65 -9.03
CA VAL A 50 2.48 2.86 -9.29
C VAL A 50 2.89 2.17 -10.60
N ALA A 51 2.40 0.96 -10.87
CA ALA A 51 2.64 0.28 -12.14
C ALA A 51 2.05 1.03 -13.35
N GLN A 52 1.04 1.87 -13.13
CA GLN A 52 0.44 2.76 -14.14
C GLN A 52 1.15 4.14 -14.23
N GLY A 53 2.26 4.33 -13.50
CA GLY A 53 3.07 5.54 -13.55
C GLY A 53 2.75 6.59 -12.47
N ALA A 54 1.93 6.25 -11.47
CA ALA A 54 1.74 7.13 -10.32
C ALA A 54 3.00 7.20 -9.44
N ASP A 55 3.25 8.36 -8.83
CA ASP A 55 4.25 8.49 -7.77
C ASP A 55 3.78 7.75 -6.51
N LEU A 56 4.67 6.94 -5.93
CA LEU A 56 4.35 6.08 -4.78
C LEU A 56 3.95 6.91 -3.57
N THR A 57 4.74 7.93 -3.24
CA THR A 57 4.54 8.74 -2.03
C THR A 57 3.27 9.58 -2.16
N GLU A 58 3.02 10.18 -3.33
CA GLU A 58 1.78 10.92 -3.57
C GLU A 58 0.54 10.01 -3.51
N ALA A 59 0.59 8.84 -4.17
CA ALA A 59 -0.52 7.90 -4.19
C ALA A 59 -0.80 7.33 -2.79
N ALA A 60 0.24 6.96 -2.04
CA ALA A 60 0.13 6.50 -0.66
C ALA A 60 -0.50 7.57 0.23
N ALA A 61 -0.03 8.82 0.13
CA ALA A 61 -0.58 9.94 0.91
C ALA A 61 -2.06 10.22 0.56
N ARG A 62 -2.46 10.08 -0.71
CA ARG A 62 -3.86 10.23 -1.14
C ARG A 62 -4.74 9.13 -0.56
N LEU A 63 -4.30 7.87 -0.61
CA LEU A 63 -5.04 6.73 -0.06
C LEU A 63 -5.11 6.78 1.47
N SER A 64 -4.03 7.17 2.14
CA SER A 64 -4.01 7.38 3.61
C SER A 64 -5.00 8.47 4.01
N ARG A 65 -5.01 9.63 3.34
CA ARG A 65 -6.01 10.68 3.61
C ARG A 65 -7.44 10.18 3.38
N LEU A 66 -7.68 9.43 2.32
CA LEU A 66 -9.00 8.82 2.05
C LEU A 66 -9.41 7.86 3.19
N ALA A 67 -8.51 7.00 3.65
CA ALA A 67 -8.77 6.09 4.75
C ALA A 67 -9.08 6.84 6.05
N THR A 68 -8.26 7.82 6.42
CA THR A 68 -8.46 8.61 7.66
C THR A 68 -9.75 9.44 7.66
N GLY A 69 -10.21 9.87 6.49
CA GLY A 69 -11.47 10.61 6.33
C GLY A 69 -12.67 9.73 6.02
N TRP A 70 -12.52 8.40 6.07
CA TRP A 70 -13.57 7.49 5.68
C TRP A 70 -14.75 7.52 6.67
N VAL A 71 -15.94 7.84 6.16
CA VAL A 71 -17.20 7.67 6.88
C VAL A 71 -17.92 6.54 6.16
N ALA A 72 -17.98 5.37 6.80
CA ALA A 72 -18.69 4.23 6.25
C ALA A 72 -20.14 4.64 5.94
N GLN A 73 -20.55 4.47 4.69
CA GLN A 73 -21.95 4.66 4.32
C GLN A 73 -22.73 3.43 4.79
N GLU A 74 -23.84 3.65 5.51
CA GLU A 74 -24.76 2.59 5.96
C GLU A 74 -25.38 1.81 4.79
#